data_AF-A0A7S7QMF2-F1
#
_entry.id   AF-A0A7S7QMF2-F1
#
_cell.length_a   1.000
_cell.length_b   1.000
_cell.length_c   1.000
_cell.angle_alpha   90.00
_cell.angle_beta   90.00
_cell.angle_gamma   90.00
#
_symmetry.space_group_name_H-M   'P 1'
#
loop_
_entity.id
_entity.type
_entity.pdbx_description
1 polymer ?
#
loop_
_entity_poly.entity_id
_entity_poly.type
_entity_poly.pdbx_seq_one_letter_code
_entity_poly.pdbx_strand_id
1 'polypeptide(L)' 'MAGADWRSEQAYPDARKAEAMDLAWERLRRDRGYQPDYKMLLSSNRSSMTADHFRRKWGLSFRG' A
#
# COMPACT_ATOMS: atom_id res chain seq x y z
N MET A 1 -5.91 -1.84 13.01
CA MET A 1 -5.66 -0.47 13.51
C MET A 1 -6.70 0.44 12.90
N ALA A 2 -7.65 0.92 13.72
CA ALA A 2 -8.69 1.85 13.30
C ALA A 2 -8.07 3.24 13.04
N GLY A 3 -8.58 3.91 12.02
CA GLY A 3 -7.97 5.07 11.39
C GLY A 3 -7.60 6.19 12.36
N ALA A 4 -6.29 6.42 12.50
CA ALA A 4 -5.81 7.73 12.90
C ALA A 4 -6.25 8.72 11.82
N ASP A 5 -7.00 9.75 12.21
CA ASP A 5 -7.28 10.89 11.34
C ASP A 5 -5.98 11.67 11.12
N TRP A 6 -5.15 11.17 10.22
CA TRP A 6 -3.85 11.72 9.87
C TRP A 6 -3.95 13.12 9.23
N ARG A 7 -5.16 13.65 8.99
CA ARG A 7 -5.37 15.05 8.60
C ARG A 7 -5.55 15.97 9.80
N SER A 8 -5.80 15.43 10.99
CA SER A 8 -5.79 16.19 12.23
C SER A 8 -4.35 16.36 12.72
N GLU A 9 -3.92 17.60 12.91
CA GLU A 9 -2.64 17.93 13.58
C GLU A 9 -2.53 17.25 14.95
N GLN A 10 -3.66 17.01 15.62
CA GLN A 10 -3.71 16.36 16.93
C GLN A 10 -3.27 14.88 16.87
N ALA A 11 -3.29 14.26 15.70
CA ALA A 11 -2.82 12.88 15.49
C ALA A 11 -1.30 12.79 15.20
N TYR A 12 -0.63 13.92 14.97
CA TYR A 12 0.79 13.93 14.59
C TYR A 12 1.75 13.49 15.72
N PRO A 13 1.48 13.74 17.02
CA PRO A 13 2.29 13.19 18.10
C PRO A 13 2.37 11.67 18.08
N ASP A 14 1.28 11.00 17.65
CA ASP A 14 1.22 9.55 17.50
C ASP A 14 1.77 9.07 16.15
N ALA A 15 1.86 9.93 15.14
CA ALA A 15 2.51 9.60 13.87
C ALA A 15 4.00 9.26 14.03
N ARG A 16 4.68 9.79 15.06
CA ARG A 16 6.05 9.38 15.42
C ARG A 16 6.14 7.96 15.99
N LYS A 17 5.02 7.42 16.49
CA LYS A 17 4.92 6.02 16.95
C LYS A 17 4.55 5.07 15.82
N ALA A 18 4.11 5.59 14.67
CA ALA A 18 3.83 4.76 13.50
C ALA A 18 5.12 4.06 13.09
N GLU A 19 5.06 2.74 12.94
CA GLU A 19 6.22 1.97 12.54
C GLU A 19 6.67 2.42 11.15
N ALA A 20 7.99 2.42 10.88
CA ALA A 20 8.53 2.84 9.58
C ALA A 20 7.87 2.09 8.40
N MET A 21 7.42 0.86 8.65
CA MET A 21 6.66 0.05 7.70
C MET A 21 5.28 0.65 7.39
N ASP A 22 4.54 1.15 8.39
CA ASP A 22 3.22 1.77 8.19
C ASP A 22 3.33 3.03 7.33
N LEU A 23 4.36 3.86 7.57
CA LEU A 23 4.62 5.06 6.79
C LEU A 23 5.05 4.73 5.35
N ALA A 24 5.92 3.73 5.18
CA ALA A 24 6.32 3.25 3.86
C ALA A 24 5.12 2.72 3.07
N TRP A 25 4.25 1.95 3.73
CA TRP A 25 3.03 1.42 3.13
C TRP A 25 2.03 2.53 2.76
N GLU A 26 1.82 3.51 3.64
CA GLU A 26 0.98 4.68 3.37
C GLU A 26 1.48 5.47 2.15
N ARG A 27 2.80 5.65 2.04
CA ARG A 27 3.40 6.35 0.89
C ARG A 27 3.21 5.58 -0.41
N LEU A 28 3.39 4.26 -0.36
CA LEU A 28 3.30 3.37 -1.52
C LEU A 28 1.86 3.27 -2.05
N ARG A 29 0.87 3.02 -1.19
CA ARG A 29 -0.53 2.86 -1.63
C ARG A 29 -1.12 4.14 -2.25
N ARG A 30 -0.50 5.29 -2.00
CA ARG A 30 -0.85 6.61 -2.57
C ARG A 30 -0.04 6.96 -3.82
N ASP A 31 0.93 6.14 -4.19
CA ASP A 31 1.71 6.35 -5.39
C ASP A 31 0.84 6.23 -6.66
N ARG A 32 1.02 7.17 -7.60
CA ARG A 32 0.20 7.25 -8.82
C ARG A 32 0.44 6.09 -9.78
N GLY A 33 1.62 5.47 -9.74
CA GLY A 33 1.92 4.26 -10.50
C GLY A 33 1.41 3.01 -9.80
N TYR A 34 1.44 2.98 -8.46
CA TYR A 34 0.97 1.83 -7.69
C TYR A 34 -0.54 1.60 -7.83
N GLN A 35 -1.35 2.66 -7.75
CA GLN A 35 -2.82 2.53 -7.78
C GLN A 35 -3.38 1.83 -9.03
N PRO A 36 -3.00 2.19 -10.28
CA PRO A 36 -3.48 1.49 -11.46
C PRO A 36 -2.97 0.05 -11.53
N ASP A 37 -1.70 -0.20 -11.16
CA ASP A 37 -1.14 -1.55 -11.15
C ASP A 37 -1.87 -2.47 -10.16
N TYR A 38 -2.19 -1.96 -8.98
CA TYR A 38 -2.96 -2.71 -7.99
C TYR A 38 -4.39 -2.99 -8.45
N LYS A 39 -5.05 -2.02 -9.10
CA LYS A 39 -6.37 -2.24 -9.71
C LYS A 39 -6.34 -3.32 -10.79
N MET A 40 -5.32 -3.31 -11.64
CA MET A 40 -5.11 -4.31 -12.68
C MET A 40 -4.87 -5.71 -12.10
N LEU A 41 -4.09 -5.80 -11.00
CA LEU A 41 -3.88 -7.04 -10.28
C LEU A 41 -5.22 -7.62 -9.75
N LEU A 42 -6.06 -6.77 -9.16
CA LEU A 42 -7.37 -7.18 -8.66
C LEU A 42 -8.35 -7.58 -9.78
N SER A 43 -8.41 -6.81 -10.87
CA SER A 43 -9.30 -7.11 -12.00
C SER A 43 -8.94 -8.40 -12.74
N SER A 44 -7.66 -8.79 -12.70
CA SER A 44 -7.15 -10.02 -13.31
C SER A 44 -7.29 -11.24 -12.40
N ASN A 45 -8.06 -11.12 -11.31
CA ASN A 45 -8.19 -12.13 -10.25
C ASN A 45 -6.84 -12.68 -9.78
N ARG A 46 -5.82 -11.81 -9.72
CA ARG A 46 -4.45 -12.17 -9.33
C ARG A 46 -3.87 -13.34 -10.14
N SER A 47 -4.10 -13.34 -11.46
CA SER A 47 -3.48 -14.29 -12.38
C SER A 47 -1.97 -14.35 -12.18
N SER A 48 -1.36 -15.54 -12.35
CA SER A 48 0.07 -15.75 -12.10
C SER A 48 0.95 -14.70 -12.78
N MET A 49 0.65 -14.38 -14.05
CA MET A 49 1.36 -13.38 -14.83
C MET A 49 1.26 -11.96 -14.24
N THR A 50 0.07 -11.53 -13.83
CA THR A 50 -0.12 -10.18 -13.25
C THR A 50 0.46 -10.08 -11.85
N ALA A 51 0.36 -11.14 -11.05
CA ALA A 51 0.98 -11.23 -9.73
C ALA A 51 2.51 -11.21 -9.82
N ASP A 52 3.11 -11.91 -10.77
CA ASP A 52 4.56 -11.91 -10.98
C ASP A 52 5.09 -10.55 -11.44
N HIS A 53 4.40 -9.91 -12.40
CA HIS A 53 4.76 -8.56 -12.83
C HIS A 53 4.68 -7.57 -11.66
N PHE A 54 3.59 -7.61 -10.89
CA PHE A 54 3.39 -6.76 -9.72
C PHE A 54 4.50 -6.97 -8.68
N ARG A 55 4.84 -8.22 -8.38
CA ARG A 55 5.93 -8.59 -7.46
C ARG A 55 7.28 -8.07 -7.93
N ARG A 56 7.61 -8.20 -9.22
CA ARG A 56 8.90 -7.72 -9.76
C ARG A 56 9.02 -6.20 -9.69
N LYS A 57 7.93 -5.47 -9.90
CA LYS A 57 7.93 -4.01 -9.89
C LYS A 57 7.91 -3.42 -8.48
N TRP A 58 7.10 -3.98 -7.59
CA TRP A 58 6.83 -3.39 -6.28
C TRP A 58 7.45 -4.16 -5.10
N GLY A 59 7.99 -5.36 -5.33
CA GLY A 59 8.56 -6.22 -4.28
C GLY A 59 7.51 -6.84 -3.35
N LEU A 60 6.23 -6.74 -3.70
CA LEU A 60 5.11 -7.14 -2.84
C LEU A 60 4.42 -8.40 -3.33
N SER A 61 3.85 -9.14 -2.39
CA SER A 61 2.98 -10.29 -2.67
C SER A 61 1.88 -10.35 -1.62
N PHE A 62 0.65 -10.53 -2.08
CA PHE A 62 -0.50 -10.67 -1.19
C PHE A 62 -0.94 -12.12 -1.17
N ARG A 63 -1.38 -12.59 -0.01
CA ARG A 63 -2.01 -13.91 0.09
C ARG A 63 -3.33 -13.86 -0.70
N GLY A 64 -3.54 -14.90 -1.51
CA GLY A 64 -4.75 -15.11 -2.31
C GLY A 64 -5.92 -15.44 -1.41
#